data_AF-A0A5Q4VFP1-F1
#
_entry.id   AF-A0A5Q4VFP1-F1
#
_cell.length_a   1.000
_cell.length_b   1.000
_cell.length_c   1.000
_cell.angle_alpha   90.00
_cell.angle_beta   90.00
_cell.angle_gamma   90.00
#
_symmetry.space_group_name_H-M   'P 1'
#
loop_
_entity.id
_entity.type
_entity.pdbx_description
1 polymer ?
#
loop_
_entity_poly.entity_id
_entity_poly.type
_entity_poly.pdbx_seq_one_letter_code
_entity_poly.pdbx_strand_id
1 'polypeptide(L)'
;MKNLFYVALAASALMFTACTAEKSTPEIAADKFVKGQIVLGEGLKADTSGLTFTLIETIEETALVEVAGTISVEGQVQAVKNEKGQWEIK
;
A
#
# COMPACT_ATOMS: atom_id res chain seq x y z
N MET A 1 -24.55 49.92 0.95
CA MET A 1 -23.70 49.08 0.09
C MET A 1 -22.25 49.05 0.60
N LYS A 2 -21.98 48.56 1.82
CA LYS A 2 -20.62 48.45 2.40
C LYS A 2 -20.28 47.07 2.95
N ASN A 3 -21.24 46.14 2.94
CA ASN A 3 -21.11 44.86 3.66
C ASN A 3 -21.01 43.66 2.72
N LEU A 4 -21.08 43.87 1.39
CA LEU A 4 -20.97 42.79 0.39
C LEU A 4 -19.51 42.54 -0.08
N PHE A 5 -18.60 43.50 0.14
CA PHE A 5 -17.19 43.34 -0.27
C PHE A 5 -16.39 42.44 0.68
N TYR A 6 -16.78 42.32 1.95
CA TYR A 6 -16.08 41.50 2.94
C TYR A 6 -16.36 39.99 2.78
N VAL A 7 -17.53 39.62 2.23
CA VAL A 7 -17.88 38.21 2.00
C VAL A 7 -17.11 37.64 0.80
N ALA A 8 -16.85 38.47 -0.23
CA ALA A 8 -16.07 38.06 -1.39
C ALA A 8 -14.57 37.87 -1.07
N LEU A 9 -14.03 38.61 -0.09
CA LEU A 9 -12.63 38.49 0.31
C LEU A 9 -12.36 37.28 1.23
N ALA A 10 -13.39 36.80 1.95
CA ALA A 10 -13.28 35.60 2.78
C ALA A 10 -13.42 34.30 1.97
N ALA A 11 -14.02 34.36 0.78
CA ALA A 11 -14.21 33.19 -0.08
C ALA A 11 -12.97 32.81 -0.92
N SER A 12 -11.99 33.70 -1.07
CA SER A 12 -10.75 33.43 -1.82
C SER A 12 -9.66 32.75 -0.98
N ALA A 13 -9.81 32.67 0.34
CA ALA A 13 -8.81 32.08 1.24
C ALA A 13 -8.96 30.56 1.43
N LEU A 14 -9.99 29.92 0.85
CA LEU A 14 -10.30 28.49 1.05
C LEU A 14 -9.89 27.59 -0.13
N MET A 15 -9.21 28.10 -1.16
CA MET A 15 -8.91 27.33 -2.38
C MET A 15 -7.44 26.93 -2.56
N PHE A 16 -6.73 26.52 -1.50
CA PHE A 16 -5.42 25.85 -1.67
C PHE A 16 -5.19 24.64 -0.74
N THR A 17 -6.25 23.97 -0.28
CA THR A 17 -6.15 22.62 0.30
C THR A 17 -6.61 21.57 -0.71
N ALA A 18 -6.10 21.64 -1.93
CA ALA A 18 -6.08 20.56 -2.90
C ALA A 18 -4.68 20.65 -3.53
N CYS A 19 -3.76 19.69 -3.41
CA CYS A 19 -3.94 18.26 -3.40
C CYS A 19 -2.68 17.68 -2.75
N THR A 20 -2.71 17.27 -1.48
CA THR A 20 -1.71 16.32 -0.98
C THR A 20 -2.11 14.92 -1.42
N ALA A 21 -2.37 14.75 -2.72
CA ALA A 21 -2.29 13.43 -3.32
C ALA A 21 -0.82 13.06 -3.23
N GLU A 22 -0.51 12.10 -2.36
CA GLU A 22 0.81 11.52 -2.22
C GLU A 22 1.38 11.29 -3.62
N LYS A 23 2.45 12.00 -3.96
CA LYS A 23 2.99 12.03 -5.32
C LYS A 23 3.38 10.59 -5.66
N SER A 24 2.66 9.94 -6.57
CA SER A 24 2.88 8.53 -6.89
C SER A 24 4.24 8.37 -7.55
N THR A 25 5.22 7.84 -6.82
CA THR A 25 6.53 7.46 -7.38
C THR A 25 6.49 6.01 -7.87
N PRO A 26 7.39 5.59 -8.77
CA PRO A 26 7.51 4.19 -9.19
C PRO A 26 7.63 3.22 -8.00
N GLU A 27 8.37 3.60 -6.96
CA GLU A 27 8.57 2.79 -5.76
C GLU A 27 7.27 2.62 -4.97
N ILE A 28 6.45 3.67 -4.82
CA ILE A 28 5.13 3.58 -4.17
C ILE A 28 4.17 2.70 -4.99
N ALA A 29 4.24 2.79 -6.32
CA ALA A 29 3.43 1.94 -7.20
C ALA A 29 3.86 0.46 -7.08
N ALA A 30 5.17 0.20 -7.06
CA ALA A 30 5.73 -1.13 -6.85
C ALA A 30 5.36 -1.70 -5.46
N ASP A 31 5.42 -0.88 -4.41
CA ASP A 31 5.02 -1.26 -3.05
C ASP A 31 3.56 -1.70 -2.99
N LYS A 32 2.66 -0.89 -3.53
CA LYS A 32 1.23 -1.20 -3.60
C LYS A 32 0.96 -2.46 -4.42
N PHE A 33 1.64 -2.61 -5.56
CA PHE A 33 1.51 -3.79 -6.41
C PHE A 33 1.95 -5.05 -5.67
N VAL A 34 3.16 -5.07 -5.12
CA VAL A 34 3.73 -6.24 -4.43
C VAL A 34 2.90 -6.60 -3.20
N LYS A 35 2.56 -5.63 -2.34
CA LYS A 35 1.71 -5.88 -1.16
C LYS A 35 0.33 -6.41 -1.56
N GLY A 36 -0.24 -5.94 -2.66
CA GLY A 36 -1.51 -6.43 -3.19
C GLY A 36 -1.48 -7.86 -3.71
N GLN A 37 -0.30 -8.41 -4.05
CA GLN A 37 -0.15 -9.81 -4.46
C GLN A 37 -0.01 -10.77 -3.26
N ILE A 38 0.22 -10.28 -2.05
CA ILE A 38 0.40 -11.12 -0.87
C ILE A 38 -0.96 -11.57 -0.36
N VAL A 39 -1.34 -12.79 -0.72
CA VAL A 39 -2.55 -13.45 -0.24
C VAL A 39 -2.16 -14.52 0.78
N LEU A 40 -2.60 -14.36 2.02
CA LEU A 40 -2.43 -15.35 3.08
C LEU A 40 -3.79 -15.96 3.47
N GLY A 41 -3.76 -17.22 3.90
CA GLY A 41 -4.93 -17.90 4.46
C GLY A 41 -5.37 -17.31 5.81
N GLU A 42 -6.58 -17.66 6.25
CA GLU A 42 -7.09 -17.23 7.55
C GLU A 42 -6.14 -17.63 8.70
N GLY A 43 -6.04 -16.76 9.70
CA GLY A 43 -5.17 -16.99 10.87
C GLY A 43 -3.70 -16.59 10.66
N LEU A 44 -3.32 -16.16 9.45
CA LEU A 44 -1.97 -15.68 9.14
C LEU A 44 -1.97 -14.16 8.86
N LYS A 45 -0.88 -13.49 9.24
CA LYS A 45 -0.62 -12.08 8.96
C LYS A 45 0.77 -11.94 8.35
N ALA A 46 0.87 -11.11 7.31
CA ALA A 46 2.15 -10.71 6.72
C ALA A 46 2.55 -9.34 7.28
N ASP A 47 3.78 -9.24 7.76
CA ASP A 47 4.48 -7.98 7.89
C ASP A 47 5.42 -7.79 6.70
N THR A 48 5.18 -6.71 5.96
CA THR A 48 5.91 -6.33 4.75
C THR A 48 6.83 -5.13 4.99
N SER A 49 6.96 -4.68 6.24
CA SER A 49 7.83 -3.56 6.62
C SER A 49 9.31 -3.82 6.33
N GLY A 50 9.71 -5.09 6.21
CA GLY A 50 11.06 -5.51 5.83
C GLY A 50 11.36 -5.43 4.32
N LEU A 51 10.39 -5.04 3.50
CA LEU A 51 10.61 -4.83 2.06
C LEU A 51 11.17 -3.43 1.78
N THR A 52 12.14 -3.38 0.87
CA THR A 52 12.73 -2.16 0.32
C THR A 52 12.47 -2.08 -1.17
N PHE A 53 12.16 -0.88 -1.64
CA PHE A 53 11.86 -0.57 -3.03
C PHE A 53 12.83 0.50 -3.51
N THR A 54 13.68 0.15 -4.46
CA THR A 54 14.75 1.04 -4.97
C THR A 54 14.56 1.25 -6.47
N LEU A 55 14.35 2.49 -6.91
CA LEU A 55 14.38 2.82 -8.33
C LEU A 55 15.80 2.62 -8.88
N ILE A 56 15.93 1.73 -9.85
CA ILE A 56 17.20 1.44 -10.53
C ILE A 56 17.40 2.38 -11.70
N GLU A 57 16.39 2.49 -12.57
CA GLU A 57 16.42 3.39 -13.72
C GLU A 57 15.01 3.77 -14.19
N THR A 58 14.94 4.89 -14.91
CA THR A 58 13.75 5.33 -15.64
C THR A 58 14.14 5.55 -17.09
N ILE A 59 13.44 4.90 -18.01
CA ILE A 59 13.60 5.04 -19.46
C ILE A 59 12.24 5.46 -20.02
N GLU A 60 12.16 6.72 -20.48
CA GLU A 60 10.92 7.33 -20.96
C GLU A 60 9.79 7.21 -19.92
N GLU A 61 8.71 6.49 -20.25
CA GLU A 61 7.53 6.27 -19.42
C GLU A 61 7.62 4.96 -18.60
N THR A 62 8.79 4.30 -18.58
CA THR A 62 9.02 3.04 -17.86
C THR A 62 10.02 3.25 -16.74
N ALA A 63 9.74 2.68 -15.57
CA ALA A 63 10.65 2.67 -14.43
C ALA A 63 10.90 1.23 -13.98
N LEU A 64 12.17 0.91 -13.74
CA LEU A 64 12.60 -0.36 -13.16
C LEU A 64 12.84 -0.16 -11.67
N VAL A 65 12.07 -0.86 -10.84
CA VAL A 65 12.20 -0.83 -9.39
C VAL A 65 12.68 -2.20 -8.92
N GLU A 66 13.80 -2.22 -8.21
CA GLU A 66 14.26 -3.40 -7.47
C GLU A 66 13.45 -3.55 -6.18
N VAL A 67 13.03 -4.78 -5.91
CA VAL A 67 12.32 -5.16 -4.67
C VAL A 67 13.17 -6.17 -3.94
N ALA A 68 13.59 -5.84 -2.72
CA ALA A 68 14.43 -6.71 -1.90
C ALA A 68 13.98 -6.70 -0.45
N GLY A 69 14.26 -7.78 0.27
CA GLY A 69 14.01 -7.87 1.71
C GLY A 69 13.22 -9.11 2.11
N THR A 70 12.60 -9.04 3.28
CA THR A 70 11.90 -10.16 3.91
C THR A 70 10.46 -9.82 4.21
N ILE A 71 9.58 -10.81 4.01
CA ILE A 71 8.20 -10.77 4.50
C ILE A 71 8.14 -11.70 5.70
N SER A 72 7.84 -11.15 6.87
CA SER A 72 7.61 -11.94 8.07
C SER A 72 6.16 -12.40 8.08
N VAL A 73 5.92 -13.69 8.36
CA VAL A 73 4.57 -14.24 8.49
C VAL A 73 4.38 -14.76 9.90
N GLU A 74 3.33 -14.29 10.56
CA GLU A 74 2.98 -14.70 11.91
C GLU A 74 1.54 -15.19 11.95
N GLY A 75 1.28 -16.20 12.78
CA GLY A 75 -0.05 -16.74 12.94
C GLY A 75 -0.05 -18.19 13.40
N GLN A 76 -1.24 -18.76 13.44
CA GLN A 76 -1.45 -20.16 13.80
C GLN A 76 -2.43 -20.78 12.81
N VAL A 77 -2.11 -21.98 12.34
CA VAL A 77 -2.98 -22.79 11.49
C VAL A 77 -3.30 -24.08 12.20
N GLN A 78 -4.56 -24.51 12.11
CA GLN A 78 -4.99 -25.77 12.71
C GLN A 78 -4.87 -26.89 11.68
N ALA A 79 -4.00 -27.86 11.95
CA ALA A 79 -3.96 -29.11 11.19
C ALA A 79 -4.88 -30.15 11.84
N VAL A 80 -5.72 -30.79 11.05
CA VAL A 80 -6.60 -31.89 11.46
C VAL A 80 -6.25 -33.16 10.68
N LYS A 81 -6.40 -34.32 11.32
CA LYS A 81 -6.11 -35.60 10.69
C LYS A 81 -7.42 -36.17 10.12
N ASN A 82 -7.44 -36.46 8.83
CA ASN A 82 -8.61 -37.05 8.16
C ASN A 82 -8.75 -38.55 8.48
N GLU A 83 -9.84 -39.17 8.04
CA GLU A 83 -10.14 -40.60 8.28
C GLU A 83 -9.10 -41.56 7.66
N LYS A 84 -8.35 -41.08 6.64
CA LYS A 84 -7.25 -41.82 6.00
C LYS A 84 -5.91 -41.62 6.71
N GLY A 85 -5.88 -40.88 7.82
CA GLY A 85 -4.68 -40.59 8.59
C GLY A 85 -3.78 -39.51 7.99
N GLN A 86 -4.25 -38.72 7.03
CA GLN A 86 -3.51 -37.62 6.42
C GLN A 86 -3.83 -36.29 7.12
N TRP A 87 -2.88 -35.37 7.17
CA TRP A 87 -3.06 -34.04 7.77
C TRP A 87 -3.57 -33.05 6.73
N GLU A 88 -4.61 -32.30 7.09
CA GLU A 88 -5.20 -31.23 6.29
C GLU A 88 -5.27 -29.96 7.13
N ILE A 89 -5.08 -28.79 6.51
CA ILE A 89 -5.27 -27.51 7.20
C ILE A 89 -6.76 -27.19 7.17
N LYS A 90 -7.31 -26.91 8.36
CA LYS A 90 -8.71 -26.51 8.53
C LYS A 90 -8.88 -25.01 8.36
#